data_AF-A0A512M9V2-F1
#
_entry.id   AF-A0A512M9V2-F1
#
_cell.length_a   1.000
_cell.length_b   1.000
_cell.length_c   1.000
_cell.angle_alpha   90.00
_cell.angle_beta   90.00
_cell.angle_gamma   90.00
#
_symmetry.space_group_name_H-M   'P 1'
#
loop_
_entity.id
_entity.type
_entity.pdbx_description
1 polymer ?
#
loop_
_entity_poly.entity_id
_entity_poly.type
_entity_poly.pdbx_seq_one_letter_code
_entity_poly.pdbx_strand_id
1 'polypeptide(L)'
;MTGQQTPKVTTADVTRIIIRDFGPDRSDEVTKILSAYGREDWQQETPRVYLAILKLASGDLEKLRHETKIACSDFRDVISPAEYRRYAEIGWSASNPDKHAEERAMQEDWKEYQEWLNRR
;
A
#
# COMPACT_ATOMS: atom_id res chain seq x y z
N MET A 1 6.42 23.75 -4.24
CA MET A 1 6.85 22.33 -4.08
C MET A 1 5.71 21.60 -3.43
N THR A 2 4.95 20.84 -4.21
CA THR A 2 3.89 19.96 -3.69
C THR A 2 4.60 18.73 -3.16
N GLY A 3 4.68 18.58 -1.84
CA GLY A 3 5.28 17.40 -1.24
C GLY A 3 4.51 16.13 -1.61
N GLN A 4 5.20 14.99 -1.61
CA GLN A 4 4.58 13.69 -1.86
C GLN A 4 3.45 13.42 -0.86
N GLN A 5 2.28 13.08 -1.37
CA GLN A 5 1.08 12.90 -0.56
C GLN A 5 1.18 11.59 0.23
N THR A 6 0.70 11.59 1.48
CA THR A 6 0.54 10.39 2.30
C THR A 6 -0.94 10.17 2.56
N PRO A 7 -1.48 8.96 2.27
CA PRO A 7 -2.90 8.70 2.47
C PRO A 7 -3.26 8.75 3.96
N LYS A 8 -4.34 9.46 4.29
CA LYS A 8 -4.94 9.46 5.63
C LYS A 8 -6.04 8.41 5.65
N VAL A 9 -5.76 7.28 6.31
CA VAL A 9 -6.58 6.07 6.26
C VAL A 9 -6.85 5.53 7.66
N THR A 10 -7.93 4.78 7.78
CA THR A 10 -8.43 4.25 9.06
C THR A 10 -8.56 2.73 9.03
N THR A 11 -8.77 2.12 10.20
CA THR A 11 -9.12 0.70 10.28
C THR A 11 -10.44 0.39 9.55
N ALA A 12 -11.37 1.35 9.48
CA ALA A 12 -12.61 1.17 8.72
C ALA A 12 -12.35 1.05 7.21
N ASP A 13 -11.34 1.76 6.69
CA ASP A 13 -10.90 1.60 5.31
C ASP A 13 -10.34 0.20 5.07
N VAL A 14 -9.51 -0.31 5.99
CA VAL A 14 -9.00 -1.68 5.92
C VAL A 14 -10.16 -2.69 5.83
N THR A 15 -11.10 -2.64 6.78
CA THR A 15 -12.26 -3.55 6.80
C THR A 15 -13.06 -3.48 5.51
N ARG A 16 -13.31 -2.26 5.00
CA ARG A 16 -14.03 -2.06 3.74
C ARG A 16 -13.32 -2.71 2.55
N ILE A 17 -12.00 -2.56 2.46
CA ILE A 17 -11.20 -3.11 1.35
C ILE A 17 -11.10 -4.64 1.45
N ILE A 18 -10.97 -5.20 2.65
CA ILE A 18 -11.04 -6.65 2.87
C ILE A 18 -12.35 -7.21 2.32
N ILE A 19 -13.49 -6.64 2.72
CA ILE A 19 -14.80 -7.09 2.27
C ILE A 19 -14.94 -6.95 0.75
N ARG A 20 -14.49 -5.81 0.18
CA ARG A 20 -14.59 -5.54 -1.26
C ARG A 20 -13.78 -6.53 -2.11
N ASP A 21 -12.51 -6.74 -1.77
CA ASP A 21 -11.58 -7.47 -2.65
C ASP A 21 -11.51 -8.98 -2.34
N PHE A 22 -11.80 -9.39 -1.10
CA PHE A 22 -11.73 -10.80 -0.69
C PHE A 22 -13.10 -11.42 -0.38
N GLY A 23 -14.13 -10.61 -0.17
CA GLY A 23 -15.46 -11.05 0.20
C GLY A 23 -15.63 -11.26 1.71
N PRO A 24 -16.89 -11.18 2.21
CA PRO A 24 -17.18 -11.25 3.64
C PRO A 24 -16.71 -12.56 4.27
N ASP A 25 -16.89 -13.70 3.59
CA ASP A 25 -16.60 -15.05 4.10
C ASP A 25 -15.10 -15.28 4.40
N ARG A 26 -14.22 -14.49 3.77
CA ARG A 26 -12.76 -14.59 3.96
C ARG A 26 -12.19 -13.48 4.85
N SER A 27 -13.03 -12.59 5.38
CA SER A 27 -12.56 -11.43 6.15
C SER A 27 -11.74 -11.82 7.37
N ASP A 28 -12.13 -12.88 8.07
CA ASP A 28 -11.42 -13.39 9.25
C ASP A 28 -10.05 -13.96 8.87
N GLU A 29 -9.96 -14.71 7.78
CA GLU A 29 -8.69 -15.25 7.27
C GLU A 29 -7.72 -14.11 6.90
N VAL A 30 -8.22 -13.13 6.14
CA VAL A 30 -7.42 -11.98 5.70
C VAL A 30 -6.94 -11.16 6.90
N THR A 31 -7.83 -10.86 7.85
CA THR A 31 -7.48 -10.14 9.08
C THR A 31 -6.43 -10.89 9.89
N LYS A 32 -6.55 -12.22 9.99
CA LYS A 32 -5.57 -13.06 10.68
C LYS A 32 -4.20 -12.99 10.02
N ILE A 33 -4.13 -13.02 8.68
CA ILE A 33 -2.86 -12.89 7.94
C ILE A 33 -2.23 -11.52 8.23
N LEU A 34 -2.99 -10.44 8.05
CA LEU A 34 -2.51 -9.07 8.29
C LEU A 34 -1.98 -8.87 9.71
N SER A 35 -2.60 -9.50 10.71
CA SER A 35 -2.18 -9.43 12.13
C SER A 35 -0.77 -9.96 12.43
N ALA A 36 -0.07 -10.52 11.45
CA ALA A 36 1.36 -10.82 11.55
C ALA A 36 2.22 -9.54 11.56
N TYR A 37 1.76 -8.46 10.94
CA TYR A 37 2.40 -7.15 10.94
C TYR A 37 1.86 -6.27 12.09
N GLY A 38 2.72 -5.41 12.66
CA GLY A 38 2.42 -4.55 13.81
C GLY A 38 2.76 -5.17 15.17
N ARG A 39 3.61 -6.21 15.20
CA ARG A 39 4.01 -6.90 16.44
C ARG A 39 5.32 -6.38 17.04
N GLU A 40 6.13 -5.72 16.23
CA GLU A 40 7.41 -5.14 16.62
C GLU A 40 7.28 -3.61 16.74
N ASP A 41 8.06 -2.98 17.64
CA ASP A 41 7.96 -1.53 17.90
C ASP A 41 8.25 -0.64 16.68
N TRP A 42 8.98 -1.17 15.70
CA TRP A 42 9.32 -0.49 14.44
C TRP A 42 8.25 -0.68 13.36
N GLN A 43 7.28 -1.59 13.54
CA GLN A 43 6.18 -1.84 12.63
C GLN A 43 5.03 -0.86 12.90
N GLN A 44 5.15 0.34 12.37
CA GLN A 44 4.24 1.45 12.60
C GLN A 44 3.19 1.59 11.48
N GLU A 45 2.31 2.59 11.61
CA GLU A 45 1.32 2.97 10.59
C GLU A 45 0.42 1.81 10.13
N THR A 46 -0.02 0.96 11.06
CA THR A 46 -0.69 -0.32 10.77
C THR A 46 -1.82 -0.23 9.73
N PRO A 47 -2.75 0.75 9.79
CA PRO A 47 -3.80 0.85 8.77
C PRO A 47 -3.26 1.14 7.36
N ARG A 48 -2.22 1.96 7.24
CA ARG A 48 -1.59 2.32 5.96
C ARG A 48 -0.87 1.12 5.37
N VAL A 49 -0.08 0.41 6.18
CA VAL A 49 0.65 -0.78 5.73
C VAL A 49 -0.32 -1.90 5.34
N TYR A 50 -1.39 -2.11 6.11
CA TYR A 50 -2.43 -3.08 5.73
C TYR A 50 -3.05 -2.75 4.37
N LEU A 51 -3.36 -1.47 4.08
CA LEU A 51 -3.86 -1.09 2.78
C LEU A 51 -2.83 -1.26 1.66
N ALA A 52 -1.55 -1.01 1.92
CA ALA A 52 -0.49 -1.29 0.95
C ALA A 52 -0.43 -2.78 0.59
N ILE A 53 -0.43 -3.66 1.61
CA ILE A 53 -0.48 -5.12 1.42
C ILE A 53 -1.74 -5.52 0.62
N LEU A 54 -2.92 -4.99 1.00
CA LEU A 54 -4.18 -5.30 0.32
C LEU A 54 -4.19 -4.85 -1.15
N LYS A 55 -3.65 -3.67 -1.46
CA LYS A 55 -3.54 -3.15 -2.84
C LYS A 55 -2.67 -4.08 -3.69
N LEU A 56 -1.51 -4.47 -3.18
CA LEU A 56 -0.57 -5.34 -3.89
C LEU A 56 -1.12 -6.77 -4.04
N ALA A 57 -1.83 -7.27 -3.03
CA ALA A 57 -2.45 -8.58 -3.06
C ALA A 57 -3.61 -8.67 -4.08
N SER A 58 -4.35 -7.59 -4.29
CA SER A 58 -5.42 -7.49 -5.29
C SER A 58 -6.44 -8.65 -5.23
N GLY A 59 -6.84 -9.06 -4.02
CA GLY A 59 -7.82 -10.14 -3.79
C GLY A 59 -7.24 -11.56 -3.80
N ASP A 60 -5.93 -11.72 -3.94
CA ASP A 60 -5.22 -13.01 -3.93
C ASP A 60 -4.63 -13.30 -2.53
N LEU A 61 -5.00 -14.44 -1.94
CA LEU A 61 -4.56 -14.82 -0.58
C LEU A 61 -3.07 -15.19 -0.52
N GLU A 62 -2.51 -15.78 -1.57
CA GLU A 62 -1.10 -16.15 -1.59
C GLU A 62 -0.23 -14.90 -1.73
N LYS A 63 -0.66 -13.94 -2.55
CA LYS A 63 -0.02 -12.62 -2.57
C LYS A 63 -0.17 -11.90 -1.25
N LEU A 64 -1.35 -11.92 -0.62
CA LEU A 64 -1.56 -11.33 0.70
C LEU A 64 -0.55 -11.87 1.74
N ARG A 65 -0.35 -13.20 1.78
CA ARG A 65 0.66 -13.82 2.65
C ARG A 65 2.08 -13.38 2.31
N HIS A 66 2.40 -13.33 1.01
CA HIS A 66 3.71 -12.89 0.52
C HIS A 66 4.02 -11.44 0.92
N GLU A 67 3.13 -10.51 0.61
CA GLU A 67 3.28 -9.09 0.90
C GLU A 67 3.31 -8.82 2.40
N THR A 68 2.52 -9.57 3.20
CA THR A 68 2.59 -9.47 4.67
C THR A 68 3.98 -9.87 5.18
N LYS A 69 4.60 -10.91 4.63
CA LYS A 69 5.96 -11.32 5.00
C LYS A 69 7.00 -10.26 4.64
N ILE A 70 6.85 -9.62 3.47
CA ILE A 70 7.71 -8.50 3.06
C ILE A 70 7.56 -7.36 4.06
N ALA A 71 6.33 -6.96 4.39
CA ALA A 71 6.06 -5.88 5.34
C ALA A 71 6.66 -6.15 6.73
N CYS A 72 6.61 -7.40 7.19
CA CYS A 72 7.22 -7.83 8.45
C CYS A 72 8.76 -7.82 8.43
N SER A 73 9.40 -7.68 7.27
CA SER A 73 10.85 -7.54 7.12
C SER A 73 11.23 -6.07 6.96
N ASP A 74 10.55 -5.36 6.05
CA ASP A 74 10.60 -3.91 5.89
C ASP A 74 9.28 -3.41 5.29
N PHE A 75 8.52 -2.63 6.06
CA PHE A 75 7.21 -2.13 5.61
C PHE A 75 7.31 -1.13 4.45
N ARG A 76 8.48 -0.53 4.22
CA ARG A 76 8.70 0.39 3.12
C ARG A 76 8.68 -0.33 1.78
N ASP A 77 9.03 -1.62 1.76
CA ASP A 77 9.01 -2.46 0.56
C ASP A 77 7.59 -2.79 0.09
N VAL A 78 6.56 -2.59 0.93
CA VAL A 78 5.15 -2.64 0.48
C VAL A 78 4.57 -1.25 0.25
N ILE A 79 4.95 -0.23 1.04
CA ILE A 79 4.46 1.15 0.84
C ILE A 79 4.93 1.71 -0.51
N SER A 80 6.22 1.57 -0.83
CA SER A 80 6.80 2.14 -2.05
C SER A 80 6.09 1.67 -3.33
N PRO A 81 5.94 0.36 -3.59
CA PRO A 81 5.23 -0.10 -4.79
C PRO A 81 3.71 0.10 -4.72
N ALA A 82 3.11 0.19 -3.52
CA ALA A 82 1.67 0.43 -3.40
C ALA A 82 1.29 1.90 -3.62
N GLU A 83 2.07 2.84 -3.09
CA GLU A 83 1.71 4.26 -3.07
C GLU A 83 2.52 5.12 -4.04
N TYR A 84 3.72 4.69 -4.42
CA TYR A 84 4.74 5.55 -5.05
C TYR A 84 5.49 4.84 -6.18
N ARG A 85 4.84 3.92 -6.90
CA ARG A 85 5.49 3.06 -7.89
C ARG A 85 6.28 3.84 -8.95
N ARG A 86 5.64 4.80 -9.64
CA ARG A 86 6.28 5.56 -10.71
C ARG A 86 7.37 6.46 -10.17
N TYR A 87 7.12 7.08 -9.02
CA TYR A 87 8.11 7.94 -8.38
C TYR A 87 9.35 7.16 -7.96
N ALA A 88 9.17 5.97 -7.38
CA ALA A 88 10.26 5.08 -7.03
C ALA A 88 11.06 4.68 -8.28
N GLU A 89 10.39 4.22 -9.34
CA GLU A 89 11.03 3.82 -10.61
C GLU A 89 11.96 4.92 -11.17
N ILE A 90 11.58 6.19 -11.09
CA ILE A 90 12.41 7.33 -11.51
C ILE A 90 13.67 7.44 -10.64
N GLY A 91 13.52 7.39 -9.31
CA GLY A 91 14.64 7.52 -8.36
C GLY A 91 15.68 6.40 -8.47
N TRP A 92 15.25 5.19 -8.85
CA TRP A 92 16.16 4.05 -9.09
C TRP A 92 16.88 4.14 -10.44
N SER A 93 16.28 4.83 -11.43
CA SER A 93 16.74 4.77 -12.83
C SER A 93 17.58 5.97 -13.28
N ALA A 94 17.48 7.12 -12.59
CA ALA A 94 18.09 8.36 -13.05
C ALA A 94 19.08 8.95 -12.03
N SER A 95 20.31 9.23 -12.46
CA SER A 95 21.30 9.95 -11.64
C SER A 95 20.95 11.44 -11.44
N ASN A 96 20.09 12.01 -12.28
CA ASN A 96 19.57 13.38 -12.16
C ASN A 96 18.16 13.47 -12.80
N PRO A 97 17.11 13.07 -12.08
CA PRO A 97 15.76 13.02 -12.62
C PRO A 97 15.21 14.42 -12.97
N ASP A 98 14.43 14.48 -14.05
CA ASP A 98 13.65 15.68 -14.40
C ASP A 98 12.60 15.93 -13.31
N LYS A 99 12.71 17.06 -12.60
CA LYS A 99 11.76 17.45 -11.55
C LYS A 99 10.31 17.46 -12.02
N HIS A 100 10.06 17.80 -13.28
CA HIS A 100 8.71 17.75 -13.82
C HIS A 100 8.22 16.31 -14.03
N ALA A 101 9.11 15.37 -14.32
CA ALA A 101 8.77 13.95 -14.39
C ALA A 101 8.45 13.39 -12.99
N GLU A 102 9.23 13.77 -11.96
CA GLU A 102 8.95 13.42 -10.56
C GLU A 102 7.59 13.95 -10.11
N GLU A 103 7.30 15.23 -10.36
CA GLU A 103 6.02 15.84 -10.00
C GLU A 103 4.83 15.15 -10.69
N ARG A 104 4.97 14.80 -11.98
CA ARG A 104 3.93 14.03 -12.70
C ARG A 104 3.74 12.64 -12.10
N ALA A 105 4.83 11.93 -11.82
CA ALA A 105 4.78 10.59 -11.22
C ALA A 105 4.08 10.62 -9.85
N MET A 106 4.40 11.60 -8.99
CA MET A 106 3.73 11.78 -7.70
C MET A 106 2.22 12.03 -7.85
N GLN A 107 1.81 12.84 -8.84
CA GLN A 107 0.39 13.13 -9.09
C GLN A 107 -0.35 11.90 -9.61
N GLU A 108 0.26 11.14 -10.51
CA GLU A 108 -0.32 9.93 -11.10
C GLU A 108 -0.44 8.80 -10.08
N ASP A 109 0.61 8.55 -9.29
CA ASP A 109 0.58 7.56 -8.23
C ASP A 109 -0.48 7.90 -7.17
N TRP A 110 -0.58 9.19 -6.78
CA TRP A 110 -1.62 9.65 -5.87
C TRP A 110 -3.03 9.44 -6.43
N LYS A 111 -3.24 9.81 -7.70
CA LYS A 111 -4.51 9.63 -8.39
C LYS A 111 -4.91 8.16 -8.45
N GLU A 112 -3.98 7.28 -8.86
CA GLU A 112 -4.21 5.84 -8.92
C GLU A 112 -4.57 5.27 -7.54
N TYR A 113 -3.85 5.67 -6.49
CA TYR A 113 -4.15 5.24 -5.13
C TYR A 113 -5.55 5.70 -4.69
N GLN A 114 -5.92 6.95 -4.96
CA GLN A 114 -7.25 7.47 -4.62
C GLN A 114 -8.37 6.76 -5.40
N GLU A 115 -8.16 6.48 -6.67
CA GLU A 115 -9.12 5.72 -7.48
C GLU A 115 -9.28 4.30 -6.94
N TRP A 116 -8.18 3.61 -6.62
CA TRP A 116 -8.21 2.30 -6.00
C TRP A 116 -8.88 2.32 -4.62
N LEU A 117 -8.60 3.31 -3.78
CA LEU A 117 -9.16 3.40 -2.44
C LEU A 117 -10.67 3.64 -2.48
N ASN A 118 -11.16 4.44 -3.43
CA ASN A 118 -12.54 4.89 -3.51
C ASN A 118 -13.42 4.11 -4.49
N ARG A 119 -12.87 3.18 -5.27
CA ARG A 119 -13.69 2.30 -6.13
C ARG A 119 -14.67 1.48 -5.29
N ARG A 120 -15.88 1.33 -5.81
CA ARG A 120 -16.97 0.57 -5.21
C ARG A 120 -16.83 -0.92 -5.50
#